data_AF-A0A7Y4RL97-F1
#
_entry.id   AF-A0A7Y4RL97-F1
#
_cell.length_a   1.000
_cell.length_b   1.000
_cell.length_c   1.000
_cell.angle_alpha   90.00
_cell.angle_beta   90.00
_cell.angle_gamma   90.00
#
_symmetry.space_group_name_H-M   'P 1'
#
loop_
_entity.id
_entity.type
_entity.pdbx_description
1 polymer ?
#
loop_
_entity_poly.entity_id
_entity_poly.type
_entity_poly.pdbx_seq_one_letter_code
_entity_poly.pdbx_strand_id
1 'polypeptide(L)'
;MEKNDKPSQNNILLLQILLGFAATVIVAYLGFRGVLVTVETPIHATQTAEAKLTSTAQIQFTVESTLAWQDTGVKISAGDNVQIEYLSGSWTTWADGHPSVGPTGNINISDPKNPNHPLPSAYPGVLIGKIEKSDEIQEIGMGILFIAKSSGNLYLQINDDNLSDNEGNIRVRISINP
;
A
#
# COMPACT_ATOMS: atom_id res chain seq x y z
N MET A 1 -62.74 -48.13 -59.37
CA MET A 1 -61.52 -48.83 -59.81
C MET A 1 -60.52 -47.73 -60.13
N GLU A 2 -59.74 -47.29 -59.16
CA GLU A 2 -58.79 -46.19 -59.36
C GLU A 2 -57.48 -46.57 -58.68
N LYS A 3 -56.39 -46.39 -59.43
CA LYS A 3 -55.11 -47.09 -59.32
C LYS A 3 -54.27 -46.55 -58.17
N ASN A 4 -53.72 -47.48 -57.39
CA ASN A 4 -52.56 -47.24 -56.53
C ASN A 4 -51.32 -46.95 -57.39
N ASP A 5 -50.82 -45.72 -57.37
CA ASP A 5 -49.46 -45.40 -57.81
C ASP A 5 -48.60 -45.12 -56.57
N LYS A 6 -47.84 -46.13 -56.12
CA LYS A 6 -46.75 -45.93 -55.18
C LYS A 6 -45.62 -45.17 -55.92
N PRO A 7 -45.13 -44.04 -55.39
CA PRO A 7 -44.00 -43.35 -56.00
C PRO A 7 -42.75 -44.24 -56.01
N SER A 8 -42.00 -44.14 -57.11
CA SER A 8 -40.87 -44.99 -57.46
C SER A 8 -39.68 -44.85 -56.50
N GLN A 9 -38.89 -45.92 -56.38
CA GLN A 9 -37.68 -46.02 -55.56
C GLN A 9 -36.64 -44.90 -55.82
N ASN A 10 -36.71 -44.24 -56.98
CA ASN A 10 -35.82 -43.14 -57.34
C ASN A 10 -36.15 -41.83 -56.60
N ASN A 11 -37.37 -41.68 -56.06
CA ASN A 11 -37.76 -40.54 -55.23
C ASN A 11 -37.35 -40.70 -53.75
N ILE A 12 -36.96 -41.91 -53.33
CA ILE A 12 -36.44 -42.19 -51.99
C ILE A 12 -34.95 -41.84 -51.90
N LEU A 13 -34.22 -41.91 -53.02
CA LEU A 13 -32.78 -41.64 -53.08
C LEU A 13 -32.44 -40.12 -53.11
N LEU A 14 -33.32 -39.28 -53.64
CA LEU A 14 -33.17 -37.81 -53.63
C LEU A 14 -33.55 -37.16 -52.29
N LEU A 15 -34.36 -37.84 -51.46
CA LEU A 15 -34.77 -37.34 -50.14
C LEU A 15 -33.74 -37.65 -49.03
N GLN A 16 -32.74 -38.50 -49.29
CA GLN A 16 -31.71 -38.88 -48.31
C GLN A 16 -30.34 -38.20 -48.51
N ILE A 17 -30.14 -37.40 -49.57
CA ILE A 17 -28.83 -36.78 -49.87
C ILE A 17 -28.74 -35.27 -49.49
N LEU A 18 -29.83 -34.60 -49.12
CA LEU A 18 -29.80 -33.23 -48.57
C LEU A 18 -30.10 -33.21 -47.05
N LEU A 19 -29.58 -34.22 -46.37
CA LEU A 19 -29.22 -34.21 -44.94
C LEU A 19 -27.81 -33.59 -44.71
N GLY A 20 -27.23 -32.95 -45.71
CA GLY A 20 -25.98 -32.21 -45.60
C GLY A 20 -26.23 -30.70 -45.64
N PHE A 21 -25.67 -29.98 -44.67
CA PHE A 21 -25.72 -28.52 -44.49
C PHE A 21 -26.91 -28.00 -43.70
N ALA A 22 -26.94 -28.44 -42.44
CA ALA A 22 -27.29 -27.57 -41.33
C ALA A 22 -26.50 -26.25 -41.44
N ALA A 23 -27.17 -25.21 -41.93
CA ALA A 23 -26.67 -23.85 -41.94
C ALA A 23 -27.84 -22.91 -41.61
N THR A 24 -27.85 -22.50 -40.34
CA THR A 24 -28.08 -21.12 -39.90
C THR A 24 -29.44 -20.46 -40.16
N VAL A 25 -30.02 -20.05 -39.03
CA VAL A 25 -31.03 -18.98 -38.85
C VAL A 25 -32.49 -19.39 -39.02
N ILE A 26 -33.22 -19.28 -37.90
CA ILE A 26 -34.62 -18.86 -37.69
C ILE A 26 -35.26 -19.79 -36.65
N VAL A 27 -34.92 -19.59 -35.37
CA VAL A 27 -35.89 -19.74 -34.26
C VAL A 27 -35.60 -18.63 -33.25
N ALA A 28 -35.57 -17.38 -33.73
CA ALA A 28 -35.90 -16.24 -32.90
C ALA A 28 -37.39 -16.01 -33.10
N TYR A 29 -38.23 -16.65 -32.27
CA TYR A 29 -39.50 -16.13 -31.78
C TYR A 29 -40.27 -17.28 -31.10
N LEU A 30 -40.69 -17.02 -29.86
CA LEU A 30 -41.72 -17.72 -29.09
C LEU A 30 -41.32 -19.03 -28.40
N GLY A 31 -41.08 -18.91 -27.09
CA GLY A 31 -41.58 -19.91 -26.14
C GLY A 31 -40.61 -20.30 -25.04
N PHE A 32 -40.66 -19.62 -23.90
CA PHE A 32 -40.82 -20.29 -22.61
C PHE A 32 -41.18 -19.29 -21.52
N ARG A 33 -42.45 -19.28 -21.13
CA ARG A 33 -42.92 -18.70 -19.88
C ARG A 33 -42.79 -19.77 -18.80
N GLY A 34 -42.13 -19.42 -17.69
CA GLY A 34 -42.22 -20.11 -16.41
C GLY A 34 -41.19 -21.21 -16.20
N VAL A 35 -40.21 -20.98 -15.33
CA VAL A 35 -40.17 -21.51 -13.95
C VAL A 35 -39.18 -20.61 -13.19
N LEU A 36 -39.64 -19.90 -12.17
CA LEU A 36 -38.74 -19.37 -11.15
C LEU A 36 -38.28 -20.57 -10.33
N VAL A 37 -37.10 -21.11 -10.64
CA VAL A 37 -36.43 -22.03 -9.72
C VAL A 37 -35.74 -21.16 -8.70
N THR A 38 -36.37 -20.97 -7.54
CA THR A 38 -35.67 -20.46 -6.36
C THR A 38 -34.72 -21.56 -5.91
N VAL A 39 -33.49 -21.53 -6.41
CA VAL A 39 -32.42 -22.33 -5.81
C VAL A 39 -32.05 -21.59 -4.53
N GLU A 40 -32.67 -21.95 -3.41
CA GLU A 40 -32.13 -21.60 -2.09
C GLU A 40 -30.83 -22.37 -1.93
N THR A 41 -29.72 -21.76 -2.36
CA THR A 41 -28.40 -22.24 -1.97
C THR A 41 -28.28 -22.06 -0.45
N PRO A 42 -27.99 -23.12 0.32
CA PRO A 42 -27.63 -22.96 1.71
C PRO A 42 -26.22 -22.35 1.73
N ILE A 43 -26.14 -21.02 1.72
CA ILE A 43 -24.88 -20.28 1.92
C ILE A 43 -24.47 -20.31 3.41
N HIS A 44 -24.42 -21.50 3.98
CA HIS A 44 -23.58 -21.80 5.14
C HIS A 44 -22.22 -22.28 4.62
N ALA A 45 -21.47 -21.36 4.03
CA ALA A 45 -20.03 -21.52 3.80
C ALA A 45 -19.37 -20.16 4.02
N THR A 46 -18.97 -19.94 5.27
CA THR A 46 -17.78 -19.17 5.62
C THR A 46 -17.75 -17.71 5.15
N GLN A 47 -18.70 -16.91 5.64
CA GLN A 47 -18.50 -15.45 5.75
C GLN A 47 -18.14 -15.07 7.19
N THR A 48 -17.19 -15.82 7.75
CA THR A 48 -16.36 -15.40 8.90
C THR A 48 -14.93 -15.21 8.39
N ALA A 49 -14.77 -14.43 7.32
CA ALA A 49 -13.60 -13.59 7.21
C ALA A 49 -14.05 -12.25 7.77
N GLU A 50 -14.00 -12.15 9.09
CA GLU A 50 -13.92 -10.87 9.77
C GLU A 50 -12.79 -10.10 9.08
N ALA A 51 -13.15 -9.14 8.22
CA ALA A 51 -12.27 -8.04 7.94
C ALA A 51 -12.08 -7.34 9.28
N LYS A 52 -11.10 -7.82 10.05
CA LYS A 52 -10.49 -7.07 11.15
C LYS A 52 -9.95 -5.83 10.47
N LEU A 53 -10.77 -4.79 10.44
CA LEU A 53 -10.36 -3.43 10.11
C LEU A 53 -9.40 -3.03 11.23
N THR A 54 -8.16 -3.48 11.14
CA THR A 54 -7.07 -3.01 11.98
C THR A 54 -6.92 -1.55 11.61
N SER A 55 -7.51 -0.67 12.40
CA SER A 55 -7.33 0.77 12.27
C SER A 55 -5.83 1.05 12.33
N THR A 56 -5.22 1.38 11.19
CA THR A 56 -3.86 1.91 11.13
C THR A 56 -3.84 3.15 12.01
N ALA A 57 -3.17 3.09 13.15
CA ALA A 57 -3.00 4.28 13.98
C ALA A 57 -2.13 5.25 13.19
N GLN A 58 -2.70 6.39 12.78
CA GLN A 58 -2.00 7.42 12.02
C GLN A 58 -1.93 8.71 12.84
N ILE A 59 -0.71 9.16 13.13
CA ILE A 59 -0.45 10.39 13.89
C ILE A 59 0.40 11.32 13.05
N GLN A 60 0.15 12.63 13.13
CA GLN A 60 1.07 13.64 12.61
C GLN A 60 1.92 14.18 13.76
N PHE A 61 3.21 14.38 13.51
CA PHE A 61 4.13 14.88 14.50
C PHE A 61 5.02 15.97 13.89
N THR A 62 5.28 17.03 14.65
CA THR A 62 6.21 18.10 14.27
C THR A 62 7.54 17.80 14.93
N VAL A 63 8.60 17.70 14.14
CA VAL A 63 9.97 17.50 14.63
C VAL A 63 10.68 18.85 14.57
N GLU A 64 10.95 19.43 15.74
CA GLU A 64 11.71 20.67 15.86
C GLU A 64 13.20 20.39 15.66
N SER A 65 13.91 21.21 14.89
CA SER A 65 15.35 21.00 14.64
C SER A 65 16.23 21.29 15.87
N THR A 66 15.68 21.99 16.87
CA THR A 66 16.39 22.42 18.08
C THR A 66 16.26 21.46 19.26
N LEU A 67 15.52 20.35 19.11
CA LEU A 67 15.24 19.42 20.20
C LEU A 67 15.79 18.03 19.91
N ALA A 68 16.56 17.50 20.87
CA ALA A 68 17.10 16.15 20.81
C ALA A 68 16.02 15.11 21.11
N TRP A 69 16.06 13.98 20.38
CA TRP A 69 15.25 12.78 20.59
C TRP A 69 13.85 13.05 21.16
N GLN A 70 12.99 13.64 20.32
CA GLN A 70 11.65 14.06 20.70
C GLN A 70 10.72 12.84 20.79
N ASP A 71 10.11 12.62 21.96
CA ASP A 71 9.11 11.55 22.13
C ASP A 71 7.86 11.90 21.32
N THR A 72 7.53 11.02 20.37
CA THR A 72 6.33 11.19 19.52
C THR A 72 5.04 10.80 20.22
N GLY A 73 5.12 10.12 21.37
CA GLY A 73 4.01 9.46 22.05
C GLY A 73 3.55 8.16 21.37
N VAL A 74 4.12 7.81 20.21
CA VAL A 74 3.79 6.58 19.48
C VAL A 74 4.50 5.40 20.12
N LYS A 75 3.72 4.42 20.58
CA LYS A 75 4.23 3.15 21.10
C LYS A 75 4.32 2.14 19.97
N ILE A 76 5.50 1.56 19.81
CA ILE A 76 5.80 0.50 18.84
C ILE A 76 5.98 -0.83 19.59
N SER A 77 5.43 -1.89 19.03
CA SER A 77 5.68 -3.28 19.42
C SER A 77 6.59 -3.96 18.41
N ALA A 78 7.45 -4.86 18.88
CA ALA A 78 8.21 -5.73 17.99
C ALA A 78 7.24 -6.54 17.09
N GLY A 79 7.54 -6.55 15.78
CA GLY A 79 6.67 -7.14 14.75
C GLY A 79 5.81 -6.11 14.01
N ASP A 80 5.58 -4.91 14.56
CA ASP A 80 4.80 -3.88 13.90
C ASP A 80 5.46 -3.45 12.58
N ASN A 81 4.64 -3.23 11.55
CA ASN A 81 5.05 -2.50 10.36
C ASN A 81 4.91 -1.00 10.62
N VAL A 82 6.05 -0.32 10.71
CA VAL A 82 6.15 1.11 11.03
C VAL A 82 6.43 1.87 9.74
N GLN A 83 5.55 2.81 9.39
CA GLN A 83 5.76 3.73 8.28
C GLN A 83 5.87 5.16 8.80
N ILE A 84 6.89 5.88 8.33
CA ILE A 84 7.06 7.31 8.61
C ILE A 84 7.18 8.02 7.28
N GLU A 85 6.41 9.09 7.08
CA GLU A 85 6.37 9.84 5.82
C GLU A 85 6.53 11.33 6.10
N TYR A 86 7.41 12.00 5.36
CA TYR A 86 7.49 13.45 5.37
C TYR A 86 6.24 14.08 4.74
N LEU A 87 5.73 15.15 5.36
CA LEU A 87 4.58 15.91 4.88
C LEU A 87 4.97 17.29 4.36
N SER A 88 5.72 18.05 5.17
CA SER A 88 6.04 19.46 4.88
C SER A 88 7.11 20.01 5.82
N GLY A 89 7.65 21.18 5.50
CA GLY A 89 8.58 21.92 6.35
C GLY A 89 10.03 21.75 5.91
N SER A 90 10.92 22.46 6.58
CA SER A 90 12.35 22.42 6.32
C SER A 90 13.07 22.98 7.54
N TRP A 91 14.35 22.67 7.67
CA TRP A 91 15.18 23.16 8.76
C TRP A 91 16.59 23.49 8.30
N THR A 92 17.41 24.11 9.16
CA THR A 92 18.84 24.29 8.95
C THR A 92 19.63 23.32 9.83
N THR A 93 20.91 23.15 9.52
CA THR A 93 21.90 22.36 10.29
C THR A 93 23.06 23.21 10.80
N TRP A 94 22.96 24.53 10.63
CA TRP A 94 23.96 25.53 11.01
C TRP A 94 23.27 26.88 11.19
N ALA A 95 23.93 27.78 11.93
CA ALA A 95 23.52 29.17 12.12
C ALA A 95 23.49 29.99 10.81
N ASP A 96 23.00 31.23 10.90
CA ASP A 96 23.37 32.34 10.01
C ASP A 96 23.03 32.15 8.51
N GLY A 97 21.81 31.70 8.22
CA GLY A 97 21.27 31.77 6.85
C GLY A 97 21.80 30.70 5.88
N HIS A 98 22.36 29.60 6.42
CA HIS A 98 22.57 28.39 5.63
C HIS A 98 21.25 27.96 4.96
N PRO A 99 21.30 27.42 3.73
CA PRO A 99 20.10 27.00 3.02
C PRO A 99 19.33 25.98 3.86
N SER A 100 18.03 26.23 4.02
CA SER A 100 17.16 25.24 4.64
C SER A 100 17.08 23.99 3.76
N VAL A 101 17.15 22.83 4.39
CA VAL A 101 17.08 21.51 3.77
C VAL A 101 15.78 20.81 4.15
N GLY A 102 15.35 19.91 3.28
CA GLY A 102 14.31 18.95 3.60
C GLY A 102 14.83 17.81 4.48
N PRO A 103 14.01 16.79 4.76
CA PRO A 103 14.37 15.72 5.67
C PRO A 103 15.43 14.77 5.09
N THR A 104 15.85 14.92 3.84
CA THR A 104 17.00 14.20 3.25
C THR A 104 18.34 14.74 3.70
N GLY A 105 18.36 15.88 4.39
CA GLY A 105 19.60 16.56 4.78
C GLY A 105 20.29 17.28 3.62
N ASN A 106 21.50 17.79 3.90
CA ASN A 106 22.32 18.52 2.94
C ASN A 106 23.07 17.58 1.98
N ILE A 107 22.37 17.09 0.96
CA ILE A 107 22.91 16.15 -0.04
C ILE A 107 24.02 16.72 -0.93
N ASN A 108 24.28 18.04 -0.87
CA ASN A 108 25.29 18.71 -1.69
C ASN A 108 26.68 18.72 -1.03
N ILE A 109 26.80 18.26 0.23
CA ILE A 109 28.10 18.15 0.90
C ILE A 109 28.88 16.95 0.34
N SER A 110 30.18 17.13 0.10
CA SER A 110 31.02 16.10 -0.53
C SER A 110 31.36 14.93 0.40
N ASP A 111 31.39 15.17 1.71
CA ASP A 111 31.54 14.13 2.72
C ASP A 111 30.47 14.31 3.80
N PRO A 112 29.45 13.45 3.85
CA PRO A 112 28.41 13.53 4.87
C PRO A 112 28.88 13.06 6.24
N LYS A 113 30.04 12.38 6.33
CA LYS A 113 30.41 11.69 7.56
C LYS A 113 30.85 12.68 8.63
N ASN A 114 30.16 12.64 9.77
CA ASN A 114 30.58 13.35 10.98
C ASN A 114 30.47 12.40 12.19
N PRO A 115 31.58 12.04 12.85
CA PRO A 115 31.57 11.12 13.99
C PRO A 115 30.80 11.64 15.20
N ASN A 116 30.52 12.94 15.27
CA ASN A 116 29.77 13.53 16.37
C ASN A 116 28.25 13.45 16.16
N HIS A 117 27.80 13.28 14.92
CA HIS A 117 26.37 13.18 14.62
C HIS A 117 25.77 11.90 15.23
N PRO A 118 24.47 11.91 15.57
CA PRO A 118 23.81 10.71 16.06
C PRO A 118 23.86 9.54 15.07
N LEU A 119 23.79 9.81 13.76
CA LEU A 119 24.02 8.84 12.70
C LEU A 119 25.22 9.27 11.82
N PRO A 120 26.45 8.88 12.20
CA PRO A 120 27.68 9.38 11.57
C PRO A 120 27.85 9.11 10.08
N SER A 121 27.15 8.10 9.54
CA SER A 121 27.24 7.72 8.14
C SER A 121 26.27 8.46 7.22
N ALA A 122 25.32 9.22 7.79
CA ALA A 122 24.25 9.87 7.05
C ALA A 122 24.47 11.39 6.93
N TYR A 123 23.78 12.02 5.99
CA TYR A 123 23.92 13.45 5.74
C TYR A 123 23.55 14.30 6.97
N PRO A 124 24.24 15.43 7.21
CA PRO A 124 23.77 16.46 8.12
C PRO A 124 22.34 16.85 7.79
N GLY A 125 21.47 16.90 8.79
CA GLY A 125 20.09 17.35 8.60
C GLY A 125 19.11 16.31 8.10
N VAL A 126 19.54 15.06 7.89
CA VAL A 126 18.58 13.99 7.57
C VAL A 126 17.68 13.73 8.79
N LEU A 127 16.39 13.48 8.57
CA LEU A 127 15.51 13.01 9.64
C LEU A 127 15.93 11.59 10.03
N ILE A 128 16.13 11.38 11.32
CA ILE A 128 16.46 10.09 11.93
C ILE A 128 15.45 9.75 13.03
N GLY A 129 15.39 8.46 13.35
CA GLY A 129 14.57 7.99 14.46
C GLY A 129 15.12 6.74 15.13
N LYS A 130 14.67 6.50 16.35
CA LYS A 130 14.97 5.27 17.09
C LYS A 130 13.78 4.84 17.94
N ILE A 131 13.78 3.56 18.29
CA ILE A 131 12.87 3.01 19.28
C ILE A 131 13.61 2.98 20.61
N GLU A 132 12.96 3.38 21.72
CA GLU A 132 13.57 3.53 23.06
C GLU A 132 14.57 2.43 23.47
N LYS A 133 14.22 1.16 23.18
CA LYS A 133 14.99 -0.04 23.57
C LYS A 133 15.85 -0.60 22.44
N SER A 134 16.06 0.18 21.38
CA SER A 134 16.87 -0.19 20.24
C SER A 134 18.15 0.64 20.21
N ASP A 135 19.27 -0.03 19.96
CA ASP A 135 20.53 0.63 19.61
C ASP A 135 20.57 1.05 18.13
N GLU A 136 19.55 0.67 17.35
CA GLU A 136 19.47 0.94 15.90
C GLU A 136 18.81 2.30 15.65
N ILE A 137 19.56 3.22 15.05
CA ILE A 137 19.05 4.48 14.51
C ILE A 137 18.69 4.27 13.04
N GLN A 138 17.46 4.61 12.68
CA GLN A 138 16.95 4.58 11.32
C GLN A 138 17.22 5.92 10.63
N GLU A 139 17.78 5.88 9.42
CA GLU A 139 17.75 7.00 8.49
C GLU A 139 16.36 7.04 7.83
N ILE A 140 15.56 8.05 8.14
CA ILE A 140 14.16 8.14 7.68
C ILE A 140 14.06 8.93 6.38
N GLY A 141 14.75 10.07 6.29
CA GLY A 141 14.70 10.90 5.09
C GLY A 141 13.27 11.37 4.75
N MET A 142 12.90 11.27 3.47
CA MET A 142 11.53 11.54 2.99
C MET A 142 10.50 10.53 3.53
N GLY A 143 10.95 9.36 3.96
CA GLY A 143 10.10 8.34 4.55
C GLY A 143 10.74 6.97 4.53
N ILE A 144 10.26 6.11 5.43
CA ILE A 144 10.72 4.74 5.60
C ILE A 144 9.53 3.81 5.91
N LEU A 145 9.68 2.53 5.56
CA LEU A 145 8.83 1.44 6.01
C LEU A 145 9.74 0.33 6.56
N PHE A 146 9.51 -0.12 7.78
CA PHE A 146 10.29 -1.20 8.39
C PHE A 146 9.45 -2.03 9.36
N ILE A 147 9.93 -3.25 9.63
CA ILE A 147 9.38 -4.12 10.68
C ILE A 147 10.18 -3.87 11.97
N ALA A 148 9.49 -3.46 13.03
CA ALA A 148 10.12 -3.17 14.30
C ALA A 148 10.72 -4.43 14.93
N LYS A 149 12.02 -4.40 15.24
CA LYS A 149 12.72 -5.50 15.93
C LYS A 149 12.60 -5.43 17.46
N SER A 150 12.16 -4.29 17.98
CA SER A 150 12.07 -4.00 19.42
C SER A 150 10.83 -3.17 19.72
N SER A 151 10.38 -3.21 20.98
CA SER A 151 9.24 -2.43 21.45
C SER A 151 9.69 -1.21 22.25
N GLY A 152 8.95 -0.11 22.16
CA GLY A 152 9.24 1.13 22.90
C GLY A 152 8.53 2.34 22.32
N ASN A 153 8.77 3.52 22.91
CA ASN A 153 8.35 4.77 22.31
C ASN A 153 9.23 5.09 21.09
N LEU A 154 8.62 5.68 20.04
CA LEU A 154 9.33 6.22 18.89
C LEU A 154 9.84 7.63 19.19
N TYR A 155 11.13 7.86 18.96
CA TYR A 155 11.78 9.15 19.08
C TYR A 155 12.32 9.61 17.73
N LEU A 156 12.18 10.91 17.44
CA LEU A 156 12.65 11.53 16.19
C LEU A 156 13.61 12.68 16.47
N GLN A 157 14.55 12.89 15.55
CA GLN A 157 15.52 13.99 15.60
C GLN A 157 16.04 14.34 14.21
N ILE A 158 16.52 15.57 14.03
CA ILE A 158 17.47 15.91 12.98
C ILE A 158 18.84 15.24 13.24
N ASN A 159 19.52 14.78 12.18
CA ASN A 159 20.89 14.26 12.28
C ASN A 159 21.91 15.40 12.36
N ASP A 160 22.11 15.90 13.58
CA ASP A 160 23.02 17.00 13.90
C ASP A 160 23.49 16.89 15.35
N ASP A 161 24.70 17.37 15.64
CA ASP A 161 25.31 17.36 16.98
C ASP A 161 25.15 18.69 17.73
N ASN A 162 25.11 19.81 17.00
CA ASN A 162 24.73 21.10 17.57
C ASN A 162 23.29 21.42 17.18
N LEU A 163 22.38 21.38 18.16
CA LEU A 163 20.96 21.67 17.89
C LEU A 163 20.61 23.14 18.11
N SER A 164 21.48 23.89 18.79
CA SER A 164 21.17 25.25 19.26
C SER A 164 21.25 26.32 18.17
N ASP A 165 21.92 26.00 17.06
CA ASP A 165 22.08 26.83 15.87
C ASP A 165 21.16 26.41 14.71
N ASN A 166 20.25 25.46 14.97
CA ASN A 166 19.26 25.04 14.00
C ASN A 166 18.01 25.90 14.07
N GLU A 167 17.36 26.06 12.91
CA GLU A 167 16.10 26.75 12.77
C GLU A 167 15.10 25.89 12.00
N GLY A 168 13.81 26.08 12.26
CA GLY A 168 12.72 25.41 11.54
C GLY A 168 12.32 24.04 12.08
N ASN A 169 11.41 23.40 11.34
CA ASN A 169 10.85 22.11 11.68
C ASN A 169 10.30 21.42 10.45
N ILE A 170 10.07 20.12 10.57
CA ILE A 170 9.32 19.33 9.61
C ILE A 170 8.12 18.67 10.26
N ARG A 171 7.11 18.38 9.46
CA ARG A 171 5.97 17.56 9.85
C ARG A 171 6.04 16.21 9.17
N VAL A 172 5.78 15.17 9.95
CA VAL A 172 5.73 13.79 9.49
C VAL A 172 4.39 13.15 9.83
N ARG A 173 4.06 12.10 9.08
CA ARG A 173 3.01 11.14 9.40
C ARG A 173 3.66 9.85 9.88
N ILE A 174 3.15 9.28 10.96
CA ILE A 174 3.56 7.99 11.51
C ILE A 174 2.34 7.06 11.44
N SER A 175 2.51 5.90 10.83
CA SER A 175 1.47 4.88 10.67
C SER A 175 1.98 3.53 11.21
N ILE A 176 1.20 2.89 12.08
CA ILE A 176 1.52 1.58 12.66
C ILE A 176 0.50 0.53 12.23
N ASN A 177 1.00 -0.55 11.63
CA ASN A 177 0.22 -1.73 11.25
C ASN A 177 0.76 -2.95 12.03
N PRO A 178 0.02 -3.44 13.05
CA PRO A 178 0.37 -4.62 13.84
C PRO A 178 0.46 -5.92 13.04
#